data_AF-A0A6I3I758-F1
#
_entry.id   AF-A0A6I3I758-F1
#
_cell.length_a   1.000
_cell.length_b   1.000
_cell.length_c   1.000
_cell.angle_alpha   90.00
_cell.angle_beta   90.00
_cell.angle_gamma   90.00
#
_symmetry.space_group_name_H-M   'P 1'
#
loop_
_entity.id
_entity.type
_entity.pdbx_description
1 polymer ?
#
loop_
_entity_poly.entity_id
_entity_poly.type
_entity_poly.pdbx_seq_one_letter_code
_entity_poly.pdbx_strand_id
1 'polypeptide(L)'
;MRVIVVGAGLAGLSATESLAAAGVDVILLEAGHRFGGRTRTVSDGYINGQYAESGAEWVDSIHWRMRDLMQRFGIKPLGQPMPWT
;
A
#
# COMPACT_ATOMS: atom_id res chain seq x y z
N MET A 1 22.99 4.66 -13.95
CA MET A 1 23.06 4.20 -12.55
C MET A 1 21.85 3.32 -12.30
N ARG A 2 22.02 2.16 -11.65
CA ARG A 2 20.92 1.25 -11.33
C ARG A 2 20.65 1.28 -9.83
N VAL A 3 19.38 1.38 -9.44
CA VAL A 3 18.96 1.40 -8.03
C VAL A 3 18.19 0.12 -7.72
N ILE A 4 18.49 -0.50 -6.58
CA ILE A 4 17.74 -1.65 -6.08
C ILE A 4 16.97 -1.22 -4.84
N VAL A 5 15.66 -1.45 -4.85
CA VAL A 5 14.77 -1.27 -3.69
C VAL A 5 14.43 -2.66 -3.16
N VAL A 6 14.62 -2.87 -1.85
CA VAL A 6 14.34 -4.16 -1.18
C VAL A 6 13.11 -4.01 -0.29
N GLY A 7 12.08 -4.81 -0.56
CA GLY A 7 10.80 -4.87 0.12
C GLY A 7 9.67 -4.20 -0.67
N ALA A 8 8.70 -4.98 -1.15
CA ALA A 8 7.50 -4.52 -1.85
C ALA A 8 6.34 -4.20 -0.90
N GLY A 9 6.64 -3.56 0.23
CA GLY A 9 5.65 -2.87 1.06
C GLY A 9 5.32 -1.48 0.52
N LEU A 10 4.39 -0.77 1.17
CA LEU A 10 3.98 0.59 0.77
C LEU A 10 5.16 1.55 0.53
N ALA A 11 6.17 1.53 1.41
CA ALA A 11 7.35 2.39 1.29
C ALA A 11 8.20 2.05 0.06
N GLY A 12 8.51 0.76 -0.16
CA GLY A 12 9.34 0.34 -1.30
C GLY A 12 8.61 0.47 -2.63
N LEU A 13 7.31 0.20 -2.67
CA LEU A 13 6.47 0.46 -3.85
C LEU A 13 6.44 1.95 -4.18
N SER A 14 6.22 2.82 -3.19
CA SER A 14 6.23 4.27 -3.39
C SER A 14 7.60 4.79 -3.85
N ALA A 15 8.69 4.31 -3.25
CA ALA A 15 10.04 4.69 -3.67
C ALA A 15 10.34 4.24 -5.11
N THR A 16 9.97 3.00 -5.45
CA THR A 16 10.15 2.45 -6.80
C THR A 16 9.36 3.24 -7.82
N GLU A 17 8.11 3.58 -7.52
CA GLU A 17 7.25 4.39 -8.39
C GLU A 17 7.84 5.78 -8.63
N SER A 18 8.31 6.45 -7.58
CA SER A 18 8.94 7.78 -7.70
C SER A 18 10.26 7.73 -8.49
N LEU A 19 11.08 6.70 -8.29
CA LEU A 19 12.33 6.51 -9.04
C LEU A 19 12.06 6.22 -10.52
N ALA A 20 11.08 5.34 -10.80
CA ALA A 20 10.69 5.00 -12.17
C ALA A 20 10.12 6.22 -12.90
N ALA A 21 9.28 7.03 -12.24
CA ALA A 21 8.74 8.27 -12.80
C ALA A 21 9.85 9.31 -13.12
N ALA A 22 10.97 9.28 -12.40
CA ALA A 22 12.14 10.11 -12.67
C ALA A 22 13.06 9.53 -13.78
N GLY A 23 12.70 8.42 -14.41
CA GLY A 23 13.49 7.77 -15.47
C GLY A 23 14.68 6.96 -14.96
N VAL A 24 14.71 6.60 -13.67
CA VAL A 24 15.79 5.79 -13.09
C VAL A 24 15.57 4.30 -13.43
N ASP A 25 16.64 3.60 -13.82
CA ASP A 25 16.67 2.15 -13.92
C ASP A 25 16.60 1.54 -12.51
N VAL A 26 15.39 1.16 -12.09
CA VAL A 26 15.08 0.67 -10.75
C VAL A 26 14.59 -0.77 -10.78
N ILE A 27 15.11 -1.59 -9.87
CA ILE A 27 14.66 -2.97 -9.64
C ILE A 27 14.08 -3.06 -8.22
N LEU A 28 12.85 -3.56 -8.11
CA LEU A 28 12.20 -3.86 -6.84
C LEU A 28 12.31 -5.36 -6.56
N LEU A 29 12.77 -5.71 -5.35
CA LEU A 29 12.87 -7.08 -4.87
C LEU A 29 11.96 -7.28 -3.66
N GLU A 30 11.30 -8.43 -3.57
CA GLU A 30 10.50 -8.85 -2.42
C GLU A 30 10.86 -10.30 -2.07
N ALA A 31 11.03 -10.59 -0.78
CA ALA A 31 11.37 -11.92 -0.29
C ALA A 31 10.15 -12.84 -0.18
N GLY A 32 8.97 -12.26 0.08
CA GLY A 32 7.71 -12.96 0.19
C GLY A 32 7.05 -13.29 -1.14
N HIS A 33 5.94 -14.02 -1.06
CA HIS A 33 5.12 -14.42 -2.22
C HIS A 33 4.04 -13.38 -2.58
N ARG A 34 4.04 -12.21 -1.92
CA ARG A 34 3.04 -11.15 -2.15
C ARG A 34 3.62 -9.77 -1.93
N PHE A 35 2.98 -8.79 -2.54
CA PHE A 35 3.23 -7.38 -2.27
C PHE A 35 2.41 -6.89 -1.06
N GLY A 36 2.63 -5.63 -0.68
CA GLY A 36 1.87 -4.92 0.36
C GLY A 36 2.57 -4.88 1.72
N GLY A 37 3.55 -5.76 1.99
CA GLY A 37 4.29 -5.76 3.25
C GLY A 37 3.35 -5.90 4.46
N ARG A 38 3.31 -4.92 5.37
CA ARG A 38 2.42 -4.92 6.55
C ARG A 38 0.96 -4.52 6.25
N THR A 39 0.62 -4.20 5.02
CA THR A 39 -0.76 -4.01 4.58
C THR A 39 -1.24 -5.29 3.93
N ARG A 40 -2.22 -5.97 4.55
CA ARG A 40 -2.69 -7.29 4.11
C ARG A 40 -4.14 -7.53 4.49
N THR A 41 -4.97 -7.65 3.47
CA THR A 41 -6.33 -8.19 3.55
C THR A 41 -6.30 -9.71 3.42
N VAL A 42 -7.09 -10.41 4.23
CA VAL A 42 -7.27 -11.86 4.22
C VAL A 42 -8.73 -12.17 3.97
N SER A 43 -9.04 -12.83 2.87
CA SER A 43 -10.40 -13.27 2.52
C SER A 43 -10.56 -14.80 2.57
N ASP A 44 -9.45 -15.54 2.48
CA ASP A 44 -9.49 -17.00 2.42
C ASP A 44 -9.98 -17.60 3.75
N GLY A 45 -10.98 -18.47 3.67
CA GLY A 45 -11.60 -19.12 4.84
C GLY A 45 -12.74 -18.34 5.48
N TYR A 46 -13.05 -17.13 4.97
CA TYR A 46 -14.21 -16.35 5.40
C TYR A 46 -15.44 -16.62 4.51
N ILE A 47 -16.65 -16.48 5.07
CA ILE A 47 -17.91 -16.71 4.36
C ILE A 47 -18.50 -15.40 3.83
N ASN A 48 -19.37 -15.49 2.81
CA ASN A 48 -20.18 -14.36 2.33
C ASN A 48 -19.36 -13.10 1.95
N GLY A 49 -18.15 -13.29 1.39
CA GLY A 49 -17.29 -12.17 0.98
C GLY A 49 -16.68 -11.37 2.14
N GLN A 50 -16.73 -11.90 3.36
CA GLN A 50 -16.03 -11.33 4.50
C GLN A 50 -14.51 -11.38 4.29
N TYR A 51 -13.83 -10.43 4.93
CA TYR A 51 -12.38 -10.36 4.96
C TYR A 51 -11.94 -9.77 6.30
N ALA A 52 -10.67 -9.94 6.63
CA ALA A 52 -10.02 -9.32 7.78
C ALA A 52 -8.71 -8.66 7.36
N GLU A 53 -8.42 -7.50 7.93
CA GLU A 53 -7.09 -6.89 7.81
C GLU A 53 -6.17 -7.54 8.83
N SER A 54 -5.14 -8.26 8.36
CA SER A 54 -4.11 -8.84 9.22
C SER A 54 -2.88 -7.91 9.34
N GLY A 55 -3.11 -6.61 9.21
CA GLY A 55 -2.09 -5.60 9.01
C GLY A 55 -2.64 -4.18 9.17
N ALA A 56 -2.11 -3.21 8.43
CA ALA A 56 -2.63 -1.85 8.45
C ALA A 56 -4.09 -1.80 7.97
N GLU A 57 -5.00 -1.32 8.83
CA GLU A 57 -6.45 -1.36 8.58
C GLU A 57 -7.11 0.01 8.39
N TRP A 58 -6.46 1.11 8.83
CA TRP A 58 -7.10 2.43 8.87
C TRP A 58 -6.29 3.53 8.18
N VAL A 59 -7.00 4.39 7.44
CA VAL A 59 -6.46 5.62 6.85
C VAL A 59 -7.22 6.81 7.39
N ASP A 60 -6.58 7.58 8.26
CA ASP A 60 -7.13 8.80 8.85
C ASP A 60 -7.06 10.00 7.88
N SER A 61 -7.87 11.01 8.16
CA SER A 61 -7.86 12.35 7.62
C SER A 61 -6.46 12.97 7.51
N ILE A 62 -5.57 12.74 8.49
CA ILE A 62 -4.22 13.30 8.52
C ILE A 62 -3.20 12.55 7.66
N HIS A 63 -3.54 11.36 7.12
CA HIS A 63 -2.65 10.59 6.26
C HIS A 63 -2.67 11.10 4.82
N TRP A 64 -2.36 12.38 4.61
CA TRP A 64 -2.48 13.08 3.33
C TRP A 64 -1.79 12.36 2.15
N ARG A 65 -0.59 11.78 2.36
CA ARG A 65 0.09 10.98 1.32
C ARG A 65 -0.68 9.71 0.95
N MET A 66 -1.29 9.05 1.93
CA MET A 66 -2.11 7.86 1.67
C MET A 66 -3.39 8.24 0.93
N ARG A 67 -4.01 9.37 1.30
CA ARG A 67 -5.21 9.87 0.62
C ARG A 67 -4.94 10.26 -0.83
N ASP A 68 -3.78 10.85 -1.12
CA ASP A 68 -3.33 11.11 -2.50
C ASP A 68 -3.19 9.80 -3.30
N LEU A 69 -2.52 8.79 -2.74
CA LEU A 69 -2.43 7.47 -3.37
C LEU A 69 -3.81 6.85 -3.62
N MET A 70 -4.71 6.90 -2.65
CA MET A 70 -6.08 6.41 -2.80
C MET A 70 -6.80 7.11 -3.95
N GLN A 71 -6.69 8.44 -4.06
CA GLN A 71 -7.28 9.19 -5.16
C GLN A 71 -6.69 8.80 -6.51
N ARG A 72 -5.37 8.71 -6.62
CA ARG A 72 -4.65 8.33 -7.84
C ARG A 72 -5.03 6.94 -8.35
N PHE A 73 -5.28 6.00 -7.44
CA PHE A 73 -5.69 4.63 -7.77
C PHE A 73 -7.22 4.42 -7.76
N GLY A 74 -8.02 5.47 -7.58
CA GLY A 74 -9.48 5.38 -7.58
C GLY A 74 -10.07 4.58 -6.40
N ILE A 75 -9.33 4.45 -5.29
CA ILE A 75 -9.74 3.72 -4.09
C ILE A 75 -10.63 4.62 -3.23
N LYS A 76 -11.85 4.17 -2.97
CA LYS A 76 -12.80 4.87 -2.10
C LYS A 76 -12.61 4.43 -0.64
N PRO A 77 -12.51 5.37 0.33
CA PRO A 77 -12.53 5.01 1.73
C PRO A 77 -13.89 4.41 2.13
N LEU A 78 -13.86 3.47 3.07
CA LEU A 78 -15.06 3.00 3.76
C LEU A 78 -15.28 3.88 5.00
N GLY A 79 -16.46 4.47 5.15
CA GLY A 79 -16.79 5.36 6.27
C GLY A 79 -16.35 6.82 6.09
N GLN A 80 -16.52 7.63 7.14
CA GLN A 80 -16.10 9.04 7.13
C GLN A 80 -14.68 9.20 7.69
N PRO A 81 -13.86 10.11 7.14
CA PRO A 81 -12.53 10.38 7.66
C PRO A 81 -12.65 11.07 9.03
N MET A 82 -12.41 10.31 10.09
CA MET A 82 -12.37 10.82 11.46
C MET A 82 -10.95 10.69 12.02
N PRO A 83 -10.41 11.75 12.65
CA PRO A 83 -9.22 11.66 13.47
C PRO A 83 -9.37 10.54 14.51
N TRP A 84 -8.34 9.73 14.70
CA TRP A 84 -8.22 8.93 15.91
C TRP A 84 -8.13 9.91 17.10
N THR A 85 -9.23 10.06 17.82
CA THR A 85 -9.33 10.76 19.11
C THR A 85 -9.50 9.77 20.23
#